data_AF-A0A2V7RIU5-F1
#
_entry.id   AF-A0A2V7RIU5-F1
#
_cell.length_a   1.000
_cell.length_b   1.000
_cell.length_c   1.000
_cell.angle_alpha   90.00
_cell.angle_beta   90.00
_cell.angle_gamma   90.00
#
_symmetry.space_group_name_H-M   'P 1'
#
loop_
_entity.id
_entity.type
_entity.pdbx_description
1 polymer ?
#
loop_
_entity_poly.entity_id
_entity_poly.type
_entity_poly.pdbx_seq_one_letter_code
_entity_poly.pdbx_strand_id
1 'polypeptide(L)'
;MPDESSMPRRAPDVVERVTGFCRMLRERGLRVTPAESVDAVRAVGLVDLGDRLDLHLALRALLTTRRDELALFDALFAEWWDGPELKEAQEKASAAARRTRPQSRASPDSSANDGGSAALSRW
;
A
#
# COMPACT_ATOMS: atom_id res chain seq x y z
N MET A 1 21.54 -39.43 -27.00
CA MET A 1 20.33 -39.02 -26.26
C MET A 1 20.80 -38.36 -24.98
N PRO A 2 20.86 -37.02 -24.89
CA PRO A 2 21.07 -36.35 -23.62
C PRO A 2 19.82 -36.49 -22.74
N ASP A 3 20.05 -36.70 -21.44
CA ASP A 3 19.08 -36.96 -20.39
C ASP A 3 18.22 -35.73 -20.06
N GLU A 4 16.90 -35.92 -20.08
CA GLU A 4 15.83 -34.94 -19.85
C GLU A 4 15.55 -34.71 -18.35
N SER A 5 16.32 -35.34 -17.45
CA SER A 5 15.97 -35.48 -16.03
C SER A 5 16.40 -34.31 -15.14
N SER A 6 17.12 -33.32 -15.67
CA SER A 6 17.47 -32.12 -14.91
C SER A 6 16.56 -30.94 -15.25
N MET A 7 15.24 -31.15 -15.24
CA MET A 7 14.31 -30.03 -15.20
C MET A 7 14.52 -29.28 -13.88
N PRO A 8 14.96 -28.01 -13.89
CA PRO A 8 14.99 -27.26 -12.66
C PRO A 8 13.56 -27.22 -12.14
N ARG A 9 13.34 -27.58 -10.86
CA ARG A 9 12.17 -27.08 -10.13
C ARG A 9 12.33 -25.56 -10.08
N ARG A 10 11.99 -24.90 -11.17
CA ARG A 10 12.09 -23.46 -11.32
C ARG A 10 11.16 -22.94 -10.24
N ALA A 11 11.72 -22.21 -9.27
CA ALA A 11 10.90 -21.44 -8.37
C ALA A 11 9.91 -20.64 -9.24
N PRO A 12 8.62 -20.59 -8.90
CA PRO A 12 7.62 -20.00 -9.78
C PRO A 12 8.08 -18.60 -10.16
N ASP A 13 8.04 -18.34 -11.47
CA ASP A 13 8.50 -17.09 -12.07
C ASP A 13 7.80 -15.93 -11.34
N VAL A 14 8.50 -14.82 -11.13
CA VAL A 14 7.94 -13.66 -10.39
C VAL A 14 6.61 -13.21 -11.01
N VAL A 15 6.50 -13.32 -12.34
CA VAL A 15 5.29 -13.08 -13.11
C VAL A 15 4.15 -14.00 -12.68
N GLU A 16 4.41 -15.29 -12.49
CA GLU A 16 3.42 -16.27 -12.06
C GLU A 16 2.95 -16.00 -10.63
N ARG A 17 3.86 -15.65 -9.73
CA ARG A 17 3.51 -15.25 -8.36
C ARG A 17 2.62 -14.00 -8.33
N VAL A 18 2.96 -12.98 -9.11
CA VAL A 18 2.20 -11.71 -9.16
C VAL A 18 0.84 -11.91 -9.81
N THR A 19 0.77 -12.63 -10.93
CA THR A 19 -0.50 -12.92 -11.62
C THR A 19 -1.41 -13.82 -10.78
N GLY A 20 -0.85 -14.80 -10.06
CA GLY A 20 -1.55 -15.63 -9.08
C GLY A 20 -2.14 -14.81 -7.93
N PHE A 21 -1.35 -13.88 -7.38
CA PHE A 21 -1.83 -12.94 -6.37
C PHE A 21 -2.96 -12.05 -6.88
N CYS A 22 -2.84 -11.48 -8.08
CA CYS A 22 -3.91 -10.68 -8.71
C CYS A 22 -5.20 -11.48 -8.87
N ARG A 23 -5.10 -12.77 -9.21
CA ARG A 23 -6.25 -13.67 -9.28
C ARG A 23 -6.90 -13.87 -7.91
N MET A 24 -6.10 -14.13 -6.87
CA MET A 24 -6.61 -14.29 -5.50
C MET A 24 -7.33 -13.03 -5.01
N LEU A 25 -6.78 -11.84 -5.30
CA LEU A 25 -7.44 -10.56 -4.97
C LEU A 25 -8.83 -10.46 -5.61
N ARG A 26 -8.97 -10.86 -6.87
CA ARG A 26 -10.26 -10.88 -7.59
C ARG A 26 -11.25 -11.87 -6.97
N GLU A 27 -10.79 -13.05 -6.60
CA GLU A 27 -11.61 -14.07 -5.94
C GLU A 27 -12.12 -13.60 -4.55
N ARG A 28 -11.36 -12.75 -3.87
CA ARG A 28 -11.70 -12.17 -2.56
C ARG A 28 -12.47 -10.84 -2.67
N GLY A 29 -12.83 -10.41 -3.88
CA GLY A 29 -13.72 -9.27 -4.13
C GLY A 29 -13.03 -7.93 -4.36
N LEU A 30 -11.70 -7.86 -4.44
CA LEU A 30 -11.03 -6.65 -4.92
C LEU A 30 -11.26 -6.52 -6.44
N ARG A 31 -11.55 -5.30 -6.88
CA ARG A 31 -11.73 -4.99 -8.31
C ARG A 31 -10.38 -4.79 -8.98
N VAL A 32 -9.64 -5.88 -9.14
CA VAL A 32 -8.42 -5.87 -9.97
C VAL A 32 -8.81 -6.18 -11.42
N THR A 33 -8.55 -5.22 -12.30
CA THR A 33 -8.73 -5.34 -13.74
C THR A 33 -7.57 -6.10 -14.39
N PRO A 34 -7.79 -6.69 -15.57
CA PRO A 34 -6.72 -7.34 -16.33
C PRO A 34 -5.57 -6.38 -16.69
N ALA A 35 -5.87 -5.10 -16.93
CA ALA A 35 -4.88 -4.07 -17.20
C ALA A 35 -3.97 -3.84 -15.98
N GLU A 36 -4.55 -3.70 -14.79
CA GLU A 36 -3.79 -3.56 -13.53
C GLU A 36 -2.93 -4.79 -13.24
N SER A 37 -3.35 -5.98 -13.66
CA SER A 37 -2.53 -7.20 -13.53
C SER A 37 -1.28 -7.16 -14.43
N VAL A 38 -1.41 -6.63 -15.64
CA VAL A 38 -0.27 -6.43 -16.56
C VAL A 38 0.64 -5.33 -16.04
N ASP A 39 0.07 -4.23 -15.55
CA ASP A 39 0.84 -3.14 -14.96
C ASP A 39 1.57 -3.59 -13.68
N ALA A 40 0.97 -4.49 -12.90
CA ALA A 40 1.59 -5.06 -11.71
C ALA A 40 2.84 -5.85 -12.06
N VAL A 41 2.77 -6.69 -13.09
CA VAL A 41 3.93 -7.44 -13.58
C VAL A 41 5.03 -6.50 -14.08
N ARG A 42 4.67 -5.40 -14.76
CA ARG A 42 5.64 -4.40 -15.22
C ARG A 42 6.28 -3.64 -14.07
N ALA A 43 5.50 -3.19 -13.10
CA ALA A 43 5.97 -2.45 -11.93
C ALA A 43 6.92 -3.29 -11.07
N VAL A 44 6.63 -4.58 -10.94
CA VAL A 44 7.49 -5.53 -10.23
C VAL A 44 8.86 -5.71 -10.92
N GLY A 45 8.95 -5.47 -12.23
CA GLY A 45 10.23 -5.41 -12.94
C GLY A 45 11.04 -4.12 -12.73
N LEU A 46 10.46 -3.10 -12.09
CA LEU A 46 11.09 -1.80 -11.82
C LEU A 46 11.56 -1.64 -10.37
N VAL A 47 11.15 -2.54 -9.48
CA VAL A 47 11.49 -2.52 -8.04
C VAL A 47 12.52 -3.60 -7.71
N ASP A 48 13.22 -3.42 -6.59
CA ASP A 48 14.12 -4.44 -6.09
C ASP A 48 13.31 -5.61 -5.50
N LEU A 49 13.37 -6.77 -6.15
CA LEU A 49 12.72 -8.00 -5.67
C LEU A 49 13.38 -8.59 -4.43
N GLY A 50 14.60 -8.16 -4.11
CA GLY A 50 15.28 -8.47 -2.86
C GLY A 50 14.66 -7.72 -1.67
N ASP A 51 13.99 -6.60 -1.93
CA ASP A 51 13.27 -5.84 -0.91
C ASP A 51 11.75 -6.11 -0.99
N ARG A 52 11.28 -6.88 -0.01
CA ARG A 52 9.85 -7.20 0.16
C ARG A 52 9.00 -5.95 0.38
N LEU A 53 9.54 -4.91 1.02
CA LEU A 53 8.82 -3.68 1.29
C LEU A 53 8.56 -2.91 -0.01
N ASP A 54 9.56 -2.82 -0.90
CA ASP A 54 9.41 -2.17 -2.20
C ASP A 54 8.37 -2.90 -3.07
N LEU A 55 8.43 -4.23 -3.10
CA LEU A 55 7.42 -5.05 -3.77
C LEU A 55 6.01 -4.80 -3.22
N HIS A 56 5.88 -4.75 -1.89
CA HIS A 56 4.61 -4.49 -1.22
C HIS A 56 4.06 -3.11 -1.58
N LEU A 57 4.88 -2.06 -1.47
CA LEU A 57 4.46 -0.68 -1.73
C LEU A 57 4.07 -0.47 -3.19
N ALA A 58 4.82 -1.04 -4.13
CA ALA A 58 4.50 -0.95 -5.55
C ALA A 58 3.17 -1.61 -5.90
N LEU A 59 2.95 -2.84 -5.44
CA LEU A 59 1.70 -3.56 -5.68
C LEU A 59 0.52 -2.90 -4.96
N ARG A 60 0.72 -2.40 -3.74
CA ARG A 60 -0.30 -1.68 -2.98
C ARG A 60 -0.71 -0.41 -3.70
N ALA A 61 0.24 0.40 -4.17
CA ALA A 61 -0.04 1.64 -4.87
C ALA A 61 -0.79 1.43 -6.20
N LEU A 62 -0.55 0.30 -6.86
CA LEU A 62 -1.16 -0.01 -8.15
C LEU A 62 -2.54 -0.71 -8.02
N LEU A 63 -2.68 -1.63 -7.07
CA LEU A 63 -3.84 -2.51 -6.96
C LEU A 63 -4.91 -2.02 -5.98
N THR A 64 -4.63 -0.96 -5.22
CA THR A 64 -5.59 -0.39 -4.28
C THR A 64 -5.91 1.05 -4.63
N THR A 65 -7.20 1.35 -4.74
CA THR A 65 -7.69 2.72 -5.02
C THR A 65 -8.45 3.30 -3.85
N ARG A 66 -8.97 2.44 -2.96
CA ARG A 66 -9.75 2.82 -1.78
C ARG A 66 -9.04 2.46 -0.49
N ARG A 67 -9.33 3.24 0.55
CA ARG A 67 -8.78 3.00 1.89
C ARG A 67 -9.25 1.66 2.48
N ASP A 68 -10.46 1.22 2.15
CA ASP A 68 -11.00 -0.06 2.64
C ASP A 68 -10.31 -1.27 1.99
N GLU A 69 -9.80 -1.12 0.77
CA GLU A 69 -9.06 -2.17 0.04
C GLU A 69 -7.65 -2.37 0.61
N LEU A 70 -7.07 -1.33 1.21
CA LEU A 70 -5.73 -1.38 1.80
C LEU A 70 -5.60 -2.47 2.86
N ALA A 71 -6.55 -2.57 3.79
CA ALA A 71 -6.49 -3.54 4.88
C ALA A 71 -6.66 -4.98 4.37
N LEU A 72 -7.53 -5.18 3.38
CA LEU A 72 -7.74 -6.47 2.75
C LEU A 72 -6.51 -6.89 1.93
N PHE A 73 -5.93 -5.95 1.17
CA PHE A 73 -4.68 -6.16 0.44
C PHE A 73 -3.55 -6.55 1.37
N ASP A 74 -3.36 -5.84 2.47
CA ASP A 74 -2.29 -6.08 3.44
C ASP A 74 -2.38 -7.50 4.04
N ALA A 75 -3.60 -7.93 4.39
CA ALA A 75 -3.85 -9.28 4.91
C ALA A 75 -3.56 -10.36 3.85
N LEU A 76 -4.04 -10.17 2.62
CA LEU A 76 -3.85 -11.13 1.53
C LEU A 76 -2.40 -11.19 1.07
N PHE A 77 -1.70 -10.06 1.06
CA PHE A 77 -0.28 -10.01 0.72
C PHE A 77 0.56 -10.71 1.80
N ALA A 78 0.22 -10.54 3.08
CA ALA A 78 0.82 -11.33 4.16
C ALA A 78 0.58 -12.84 3.99
N GLU A 79 -0.68 -13.24 3.74
CA GLU A 79 -1.04 -14.64 3.53
C GLU A 79 -0.29 -15.29 2.35
N TRP A 80 -0.08 -14.55 1.26
CA TRP A 80 0.54 -15.05 0.04
C TRP A 80 2.08 -15.00 0.05
N TRP A 81 2.67 -13.94 0.60
CA TRP A 81 4.12 -13.73 0.56
C TRP A 81 4.84 -14.19 1.84
N ASP A 82 4.16 -14.31 2.98
CA ASP A 82 4.80 -14.39 4.28
C ASP A 82 4.47 -15.63 5.11
N GLY A 83 5.53 -16.25 5.63
CA GLY A 83 5.60 -16.61 7.04
C GLY A 83 6.43 -15.55 7.80
N PRO A 84 6.38 -15.55 9.14
CA PRO A 84 6.04 -14.48 10.11
C PRO A 84 6.68 -13.06 10.07
N GLU A 85 7.52 -12.66 9.11
CA GLU A 85 8.22 -11.35 9.10
C GLU A 85 7.35 -10.13 8.70
N LEU A 86 6.19 -10.31 8.07
CA LEU A 86 5.38 -9.19 7.55
C LEU A 86 4.67 -8.35 8.60
N LYS A 87 4.49 -8.87 9.81
CA LYS A 87 3.85 -8.12 10.91
C LYS A 87 4.61 -6.84 11.23
N GLU A 88 5.94 -6.89 11.24
CA GLU A 88 6.78 -5.76 11.62
C GLU A 88 6.85 -4.67 10.54
N ALA A 89 6.77 -5.04 9.25
CA ALA A 89 6.76 -4.09 8.15
C ALA A 89 5.43 -3.31 8.07
N GLN A 90 4.30 -3.97 8.33
CA GLN A 90 2.98 -3.32 8.39
C GLN A 90 2.89 -2.28 9.50
N GLU A 91 3.44 -2.56 10.68
CA GLU A 91 3.49 -1.60 11.80
C GLU A 91 4.32 -0.36 11.42
N LYS A 92 5.44 -0.54 10.71
CA LYS A 92 6.30 0.56 10.26
C LYS A 92 5.63 1.41 9.17
N ALA A 93 4.98 0.78 8.18
CA ALA A 93 4.28 1.48 7.10
C ALA A 93 3.05 2.23 7.59
N SER A 94 2.26 1.63 8.49
CA SER A 94 1.11 2.31 9.11
C SER A 94 1.54 3.45 10.04
N ALA A 95 2.69 3.33 10.73
CA ALA A 95 3.31 4.44 11.44
C ALA A 95 3.85 5.54 10.50
N ALA A 96 4.36 5.20 9.31
CA ALA A 96 4.79 6.16 8.29
C ALA A 96 3.61 6.93 7.67
N ALA A 97 2.53 6.23 7.30
CA ALA A 97 1.32 6.85 6.75
C ALA A 97 0.59 7.77 7.75
N ARG A 98 0.72 7.51 9.06
CA ARG A 98 0.25 8.42 10.12
C ARG A 98 1.04 9.72 10.20
N ARG A 99 2.30 9.73 9.75
CA ARG A 99 3.18 10.91 9.78
C ARG A 99 3.03 11.82 8.56
N THR A 100 2.57 11.31 7.43
CA THR A 100 2.41 12.07 6.17
C THR A 100 1.05 12.75 5.98
N ARG A 101 0.07 12.57 6.89
CA ARG A 101 -1.17 13.37 6.86
C ARG A 101 -0.88 14.75 7.47
N PRO A 102 -0.86 15.85 6.70
CA PRO A 102 -0.85 17.16 7.32
C PRO A 102 -2.19 17.31 8.03
N GLN A 103 -2.17 17.54 9.35
CA GLN A 103 -3.35 18.02 10.05
C GLN A 103 -3.72 19.34 9.39
N SER A 104 -4.75 19.31 8.54
CA SER A 104 -5.39 20.51 8.02
C SER A 104 -5.98 21.24 9.23
N ARG A 105 -5.20 22.19 9.76
CA ARG A 105 -5.64 23.15 10.74
C ARG A 105 -6.57 24.07 9.96
N ALA A 106 -7.87 23.81 10.09
CA ALA A 106 -8.91 24.65 9.54
C ALA A 106 -8.60 26.11 9.88
N SER A 107 -8.43 26.94 8.84
CA SER A 107 -8.55 28.38 8.96
C SER A 107 -10.03 28.73 9.01
N PRO A 108 -10.53 29.43 10.05
CA PRO A 108 -11.66 30.31 9.87
C PRO A 108 -11.13 31.68 9.45
N ASP A 109 -11.65 32.12 8.30
CA ASP A 109 -11.46 33.40 7.66
C ASP A 109 -11.96 34.57 8.53
N SER A 110 -11.39 35.74 8.27
CA SER A 110 -11.54 36.96 9.06
C SER A 110 -12.85 37.70 8.80
N SER A 111 -13.42 38.32 9.84
CA SER A 111 -14.04 39.65 9.79
C SER A 111 -14.11 40.17 11.23
N ALA A 112 -13.39 41.24 11.60
CA ALA A 112 -13.76 42.63 11.36
C ALA A 112 -15.15 42.92 11.96
N ASN A 113 -15.39 43.87 12.86
CA ASN A 113 -14.68 45.06 13.25
C ASN A 113 -15.48 45.71 14.40
N ASP A 114 -14.81 46.62 15.09
CA ASP A 114 -15.35 47.80 15.76
C ASP A 114 -16.00 47.68 17.15
N GLY A 115 -15.26 48.23 18.11
CA GLY A 115 -15.72 49.49 18.66
C GLY A 115 -16.28 49.42 20.08
N GLY A 116 -15.57 50.07 21.01
CA GLY A 116 -16.25 50.73 22.12
C GLY A 116 -15.95 50.23 23.52
N SER A 117 -14.83 50.71 24.05
CA SER A 117 -14.81 51.55 25.26
C SER A 117 -15.10 50.94 26.64
N ALA A 118 -14.43 51.62 27.58
CA ALA A 118 -14.82 51.84 28.96
C ALA A 118 -14.38 50.78 29.99
N ALA A 119 -13.26 51.16 30.62
CA ALA A 119 -13.18 51.38 32.06
C ALA A 119 -13.08 50.15 32.97
N LEU A 120 -12.64 50.46 34.18
CA LEU A 120 -12.48 49.59 35.36
C LEU A 120 -11.16 48.81 35.33
N SER A 121 -10.32 48.77 36.36
CA SER A 121 -10.30 49.30 37.72
C SER A 121 -9.01 48.73 38.33
N ARG A 122 -8.17 49.53 39.00
CA ARG A 122 -7.87 49.41 40.45
C ARG A 122 -7.21 48.05 40.85
N TRP A 123 -6.00 47.93 41.41
CA TRP A 123 -5.05 48.79 42.13
C TRP A 123 -3.62 48.38 41.76
#